data_AF-A0A7K7BM20-F1
#
_entry.id   AF-A0A7K7BM20-F1
#
_cell.length_a   1.000
_cell.length_b   1.000
_cell.length_c   1.000
_cell.angle_alpha   90.00
_cell.angle_beta   90.00
_cell.angle_gamma   90.00
#
_symmetry.space_group_name_H-M   'P 1'
#
loop_
_entity.id
_entity.type
_entity.pdbx_description
1 polymer ?
#
loop_
_entity_poly.entity_id
_entity_poly.type
_entity_poly.pdbx_seq_one_letter_code
_entity_poly.pdbx_strand_id
1 'polypeptide(L)' 'GGSVSKTFAVTTYGKHTFTCKTLCGDKTRLVCGIDIQCGNPPDEPRNVSCIQHGTRGHLTCTWDKGRLTYLDTAYGIE' A
#
# COMPACT_ATOMS: atom_id res chain seq x y z
N GLY A 1 -10.07 34.15 -2.57
CA GLY A 1 -10.35 32.87 -3.26
C GLY A 1 -11.04 31.95 -2.28
N GLY A 2 -12.11 31.28 -2.70
CA GLY A 2 -12.82 30.32 -1.83
C GLY A 2 -12.07 29.00 -1.68
N SER A 3 -12.26 28.31 -0.56
CA SER A 3 -11.77 26.95 -0.32
C SER A 3 -12.97 25.99 -0.33
N VAL A 4 -12.78 24.79 -0.89
CA VAL A 4 -13.79 23.73 -0.92
C VAL A 4 -13.15 22.46 -0.38
N SER A 5 -13.86 21.76 0.51
CA SER A 5 -13.44 20.48 1.06
C SER A 5 -14.58 19.47 1.03
N LYS A 6 -14.24 18.19 0.95
CA LYS A 6 -15.20 17.09 1.04
C LYS A 6 -14.56 15.88 1.72
N THR A 7 -15.29 15.28 2.64
CA THR A 7 -14.83 14.12 3.42
C THR A 7 -15.49 12.86 2.88
N PHE A 8 -14.69 11.79 2.77
CA PHE A 8 -15.14 10.47 2.35
C PHE A 8 -14.59 9.42 3.31
N ALA A 9 -15.42 8.45 3.69
CA ALA A 9 -14.94 7.28 4.41
C ALA A 9 -14.38 6.28 3.39
N VAL A 10 -13.14 5.82 3.60
CA VAL A 10 -12.53 4.77 2.78
C VAL A 10 -12.65 3.44 3.51
N THR A 11 -13.52 2.56 3.00
CA THR A 11 -13.89 1.31 3.67
C THR A 11 -13.37 0.05 2.96
N THR A 12 -12.62 0.22 1.86
CA THR A 12 -12.13 -0.89 1.03
C THR A 12 -10.62 -0.80 0.83
N TYR A 13 -9.97 -1.96 0.71
CA TYR A 13 -8.54 -2.05 0.44
C TYR A 13 -8.20 -1.76 -1.02
N GLY A 14 -6.93 -1.47 -1.29
CA GLY A 14 -6.41 -1.21 -2.62
C GLY A 14 -6.28 0.28 -2.95
N LYS A 15 -6.20 0.57 -4.26
CA LYS A 15 -5.96 1.92 -4.79
C LYS A 15 -7.26 2.66 -5.04
N HIS A 16 -7.38 3.85 -4.48
CA HIS A 16 -8.49 4.78 -4.68
C HIS A 16 -8.01 6.07 -5.30
N THR A 17 -8.67 6.53 -6.36
CA THR A 17 -8.32 7.79 -7.04
C THR A 17 -9.40 8.84 -6.80
N PHE A 18 -9.01 9.97 -6.21
CA PHE A 18 -9.87 11.11 -5.97
C PHE A 18 -9.46 12.25 -6.89
N THR A 19 -10.44 12.93 -7.50
CA THR A 19 -10.17 14.05 -8.41
C THR A 19 -10.95 15.29 -8.01
N CYS A 20 -10.26 16.42 -8.00
CA CYS A 20 -10.86 17.74 -7.87
C CYS A 20 -11.14 18.28 -9.26
N LYS A 21 -12.40 18.63 -9.51
CA LYS A 21 -12.87 19.19 -10.78
C LYS A 21 -13.56 20.51 -10.52
N THR A 22 -13.38 21.46 -11.43
CA THR A 22 -14.12 22.73 -11.45
C THR A 22 -15.07 22.76 -12.63
N LEU A 23 -16.18 23.49 -12.47
CA LEU A 23 -17.16 23.74 -13.53
C LEU A 23 -16.80 25.07 -14.20
N CYS A 24 -16.59 25.06 -15.51
CA CYS A 24 -16.35 26.24 -16.33
C CYS A 24 -17.41 26.29 -17.44
N GLY A 25 -18.50 27.01 -17.21
CA GLY A 25 -19.71 26.92 -18.04
C GLY A 25 -20.30 25.50 -17.96
N ASP A 26 -20.61 24.90 -19.10
CA ASP A 26 -21.16 23.54 -19.19
C ASP A 26 -20.07 22.44 -19.21
N LYS A 27 -18.80 22.81 -19.03
CA LYS A 27 -17.67 21.87 -19.10
C LYS A 27 -17.03 21.67 -17.73
N THR A 28 -16.64 20.42 -17.44
CA THR A 28 -15.81 20.10 -16.27
C THR A 28 -14.33 20.13 -16.64
N ARG A 29 -13.50 20.74 -15.79
CA ARG A 29 -12.04 20.75 -15.93
C ARG A 29 -11.41 20.10 -14.70
N LEU A 30 -10.50 19.15 -14.93
CA LEU A 30 -9.67 18.57 -13.87
C LEU A 30 -8.71 19.64 -13.34
N VAL A 31 -8.71 19.82 -12.02
CA VAL A 31 -7.79 20.74 -11.32
C VAL A 31 -6.61 19.96 -10.76
N CYS A 32 -6.89 18.90 -10.00
CA CYS A 32 -5.90 18.01 -9.43
C CYS A 32 -6.53 16.65 -9.08
N GLY A 33 -5.70 15.70 -8.66
CA GLY A 33 -6.15 14.43 -8.12
C GLY A 33 -5.12 13.86 -7.17
N ILE A 34 -5.54 12.89 -6.38
CA ILE A 34 -4.71 12.15 -5.43
C ILE A 34 -5.09 10.68 -5.47
N ASP A 35 -4.07 9.83 -5.41
CA ASP A 35 -4.22 8.39 -5.23
C ASP A 35 -3.96 8.04 -3.77
N ILE A 36 -4.85 7.24 -3.19
CA ILE A 36 -4.75 6.76 -1.81
C ILE A 36 -4.71 5.23 -1.87
N GLN A 37 -3.64 4.63 -1.34
CA GLN A 37 -3.53 3.19 -1.17
C GLN A 37 -3.93 2.80 0.25
N CYS A 38 -4.89 1.89 0.38
CA CYS A 38 -5.40 1.43 1.66
C CYS A 38 -5.14 -0.05 1.88
N GLY A 39 -4.71 -0.40 3.09
CA GLY A 39 -4.42 -1.76 3.48
C GLY A 39 -4.11 -1.87 4.97
N ASN A 40 -3.65 -3.05 5.38
CA ASN A 40 -3.32 -3.37 6.75
C ASN A 40 -1.79 -3.30 6.96
N PRO A 41 -1.33 -2.92 8.15
CA PRO A 41 0.09 -3.07 8.49
C PRO A 41 0.48 -4.56 8.50
N PRO A 42 1.73 -4.89 8.10
CA PRO A 42 2.23 -6.25 8.13
C PRO A 42 2.23 -6.81 9.56
N ASP A 43 1.99 -8.11 9.66
CA ASP A 43 2.16 -8.83 10.91
C ASP A 43 3.64 -9.14 11.14
N GLU A 44 4.00 -9.42 12.40
CA GLU A 44 5.33 -9.95 12.72
C GLU A 44 5.54 -11.31 12.04
N PRO A 45 6.66 -11.50 11.29
CA PRO A 45 6.97 -12.78 10.66
C PRO A 45 7.09 -13.92 11.68
N ARG A 46 6.55 -15.08 11.34
CA ARG A 46 6.58 -16.27 12.22
C ARG A 46 7.28 -17.43 11.54
N ASN A 47 7.63 -18.46 12.32
CA ASN A 47 8.25 -19.69 11.82
C ASN A 47 9.51 -19.43 10.98
N VAL A 48 10.36 -18.53 11.46
CA VAL A 48 11.62 -18.19 10.80
C VAL A 48 12.55 -19.40 10.88
N SER A 49 12.95 -19.92 9.73
CA SER A 49 13.91 -21.02 9.61
C SER A 49 14.96 -20.65 8.58
N CYS A 50 16.23 -20.87 8.90
CA CYS A 50 17.34 -20.60 8.01
C CYS A 50 18.14 -21.89 7.80
N ILE A 51 18.41 -22.20 6.53
CA ILE A 51 19.13 -23.39 6.12
C ILE A 51 20.31 -22.96 5.26
N GLN A 52 21.48 -23.52 5.55
CA GLN A 52 22.67 -23.40 4.73
C GLN A 52 23.04 -24.77 4.17
N HIS A 53 23.04 -24.90 2.84
CA HIS A 53 23.39 -26.16 2.18
C HIS A 53 24.91 -26.27 1.99
N GLY A 54 25.55 -26.99 2.92
CA GLY A 54 27.00 -27.16 2.94
C GLY A 54 27.74 -25.89 3.38
N THR A 55 29.07 -26.00 3.56
CA THR A 55 29.90 -24.93 4.14
C THR A 55 30.05 -23.69 3.26
N ARG A 56 29.78 -23.78 1.96
CA ARG A 56 29.84 -22.65 1.01
C ARG A 56 28.49 -22.31 0.39
N GLY A 57 27.39 -22.91 0.86
CA GLY A 57 26.06 -22.61 0.37
C GLY A 57 25.58 -21.23 0.81
N HIS A 58 24.71 -20.61 0.02
CA HIS A 58 24.01 -19.40 0.42
C HIS A 58 23.00 -19.71 1.52
N LEU A 59 22.93 -18.82 2.52
CA LEU A 59 21.91 -18.88 3.57
C LEU A 59 20.55 -18.58 2.94
N THR A 60 19.61 -19.51 3.09
CA THR A 60 18.21 -19.30 2.68
C THR A 60 17.35 -19.30 3.93
N CYS A 61 16.67 -18.18 4.19
CA CYS A 61 15.71 -18.08 5.27
C CYS A 61 14.29 -18.04 4.70
N THR A 62 13.39 -18.74 5.39
CA THR A 62 11.96 -18.77 5.08
C THR A 62 11.18 -18.40 6.33
N TRP A 63 10.03 -17.77 6.15
CA TRP A 63 9.14 -17.35 7.22
C TRP A 63 7.71 -17.23 6.70
N ASP A 64 6.77 -17.31 7.63
CA ASP A 64 5.37 -17.01 7.38
C ASP A 64 5.15 -15.50 7.45
N LYS A 65 4.61 -14.95 6.35
CA LYS A 65 4.38 -13.51 6.19
C LYS A 65 3.20 -12.96 7.01
N GLY A 66 2.34 -13.83 7.54
CA GLY A 66 1.09 -13.45 8.20
C GLY A 66 -0.02 -13.09 7.22
N ARG A 67 -0.92 -12.19 7.63
CA ARG A 67 -2.07 -11.79 6.81
C ARG A 67 -1.67 -10.92 5.62
N LEU A 68 -2.55 -10.87 4.60
CA LEU A 68 -2.36 -9.98 3.46
C LEU A 68 -2.50 -8.51 3.87
N THR A 69 -1.52 -7.70 3.47
CA THR A 69 -1.47 -6.26 3.77
C THR A 69 -2.21 -5.39 2.77
N TYR A 70 -2.41 -5.84 1.52
CA TYR A 70 -2.93 -5.02 0.41
C TYR A 70 -2.08 -3.76 0.10
N LEU A 71 -0.86 -3.72 0.64
CA LEU A 71 0.16 -2.69 0.47
C LEU A 71 1.45 -3.34 0.01
N ASP A 72 2.25 -2.59 -0.74
CA ASP A 72 3.60 -3.03 -1.10
C ASP A 72 4.42 -3.19 0.18
N THR A 73 4.83 -4.43 0.45
CA THR A 73 5.48 -4.83 1.71
C THR A 73 6.81 -5.49 1.38
N ALA A 74 7.90 -4.91 1.89
CA ALA A 74 9.24 -5.45 1.75
C ALA A 74 9.65 -6.19 3.04
N TYR A 75 10.44 -7.25 2.89
CA TYR A 75 11.00 -8.03 3.99
C TYR A 75 12.53 -8.07 3.82
N GLY A 76 13.25 -7.76 4.89
CA GLY A 76 14.71 -7.83 4.95
C GLY A 76 15.16 -8.88 5.95
N ILE A 77 16.31 -9.48 5.68
CA ILE A 77 17.07 -10.28 6.65
C ILE A 77 18.25 -9.39 7.04
N GLU A 78 18.38 -9.09 8.33
CA GLU A 78 19.51 -8.33 8.90
C GLU A 78 20.43 -9.24 9.72
#